data_AF-A0A7W6DVG7-F1
#
_entry.id   AF-A0A7W6DVG7-F1
#
_cell.length_a   1.000
_cell.length_b   1.000
_cell.length_c   1.000
_cell.angle_alpha   90.00
_cell.angle_beta   90.00
_cell.angle_gamma   90.00
#
_symmetry.space_group_name_H-M   'P 1'
#
loop_
_entity.id
_entity.type
_entity.pdbx_description
1 polymer ?
#
loop_
_entity_poly.entity_id
_entity_poly.type
_entity_poly.pdbx_seq_one_letter_code
_entity_poly.pdbx_strand_id
1 'polypeptide(L)'
;MSEAMRHLSIAGLLALMPLCAQAADVFQAPAGCETFLTVQMKECRVEHHYSCAASGSDQWRAVYVEQGPIFISRIDAQAQWLSSIDIASGRETVTVMPVKDPSDVTALIETGQDAFDFQQRRADGSVERVFGEDRIVERNVLLDGELLHRTVFEVTYQRADGSEIGTYSGSEYVSDTHQRFFAGRGTSVFDGVSSSFDRTPQEFIYPGEPGFASVTPVYDCGMMMSALR
;
A
#
# COMPACT_ATOMS: atom_id res chain seq x y z
N MET A 1 71.57 38.01 14.19
CA MET A 1 71.46 36.53 14.23
C MET A 1 69.99 36.18 14.41
N SER A 2 69.46 35.30 13.56
CA SER A 2 68.08 34.78 13.47
C SER A 2 66.99 35.83 13.17
N GLU A 3 66.01 35.63 12.29
CA GLU A 3 65.60 34.44 11.54
C GLU A 3 64.65 34.88 10.41
N ALA A 4 64.69 34.14 9.30
CA ALA A 4 63.81 34.30 8.15
C ALA A 4 62.44 33.66 8.43
N MET A 5 61.34 34.25 7.94
CA MET A 5 60.13 33.47 7.71
C MET A 5 59.41 33.92 6.44
N ARG A 6 59.37 32.96 5.52
CA ARG A 6 58.91 33.00 4.14
C ARG A 6 57.56 32.30 4.12
N HIS A 7 56.46 33.04 3.97
CA HIS A 7 55.13 32.45 3.83
C HIS A 7 54.78 32.28 2.35
N LEU A 8 54.68 31.02 1.95
CA LEU A 8 54.29 30.54 0.63
C LEU A 8 52.76 30.49 0.59
N SER A 9 52.11 31.37 -0.17
CA SER A 9 50.66 31.34 -0.38
C SER A 9 50.29 30.22 -1.36
N ILE A 10 49.61 29.18 -0.87
CA ILE A 10 49.00 28.13 -1.70
C ILE A 10 47.57 28.56 -2.03
N ALA A 11 47.31 28.85 -3.30
CA ALA A 11 45.97 29.13 -3.83
C ALA A 11 45.17 27.83 -3.97
N GLY A 12 44.09 27.71 -3.19
CA GLY A 12 43.14 26.60 -3.29
C GLY A 12 42.12 26.83 -4.40
N LEU A 13 42.16 26.01 -5.44
CA LEU A 13 41.14 25.94 -6.48
C LEU A 13 40.12 24.86 -6.07
N LEU A 14 38.99 25.26 -5.47
CA LEU A 14 37.86 24.36 -5.23
C LEU A 14 37.12 24.14 -6.56
N ALA A 15 37.24 22.92 -7.10
CA ALA A 15 36.41 22.47 -8.22
C ALA A 15 34.99 22.17 -7.72
N LEU A 16 34.01 22.94 -8.19
CA LEU A 16 32.59 22.63 -8.06
C LEU A 16 32.24 21.50 -9.03
N MET A 17 32.07 20.27 -8.52
CA MET A 17 31.36 19.22 -9.26
C MET A 17 29.85 19.44 -9.12
N PRO A 18 29.06 19.36 -10.21
CA PRO A 18 27.61 19.45 -10.12
C PRO A 18 27.07 18.14 -9.50
N LEU A 19 26.39 18.26 -8.36
CA LEU A 19 25.54 17.20 -7.82
C LEU A 19 24.36 16.98 -8.77
N CYS A 20 24.42 15.97 -9.64
CA CYS A 20 23.20 15.36 -10.18
C CYS A 20 22.60 14.48 -9.09
N ALA A 21 21.72 15.03 -8.26
CA ALA A 21 21.01 14.29 -7.23
C ALA A 21 19.56 14.77 -7.11
N GLN A 22 18.72 14.49 -8.11
CA GLN A 22 17.25 14.55 -8.01
C GLN A 22 16.65 13.47 -8.92
N ALA A 23 16.55 12.25 -8.40
CA ALA A 23 15.78 11.16 -9.01
C ALA A 23 14.94 10.48 -7.91
N ALA A 24 14.19 11.29 -7.15
CA ALA A 24 13.44 10.83 -5.98
C ALA A 24 11.97 11.32 -5.94
N ASP A 25 11.45 11.90 -7.03
CA ASP A 25 10.07 12.43 -7.05
C ASP A 25 9.07 11.48 -7.73
N VAL A 26 9.55 10.39 -8.34
CA VAL A 26 8.71 9.41 -9.01
C VAL A 26 9.04 7.98 -8.60
N PHE A 27 8.01 7.17 -8.44
CA PHE A 27 8.08 5.75 -8.19
C PHE A 27 8.64 5.03 -9.42
N GLN A 28 9.52 4.09 -9.16
CA GLN A 28 10.06 3.19 -10.17
C GLN A 28 9.68 1.78 -9.76
N ALA A 29 8.86 1.12 -10.59
CA ALA A 29 8.58 -0.29 -10.40
C ALA A 29 9.89 -1.10 -10.48
N PRO A 30 9.99 -2.24 -9.78
CA PRO A 30 11.16 -3.09 -9.87
C PRO A 30 11.48 -3.50 -11.32
N ALA A 31 12.73 -3.87 -11.59
CA ALA A 31 13.14 -4.30 -12.92
C ALA A 31 12.26 -5.48 -13.41
N GLY A 32 11.70 -5.34 -14.62
CA GLY A 32 10.77 -6.32 -15.20
C GLY A 32 9.31 -6.14 -14.77
N CYS A 33 8.99 -5.05 -14.07
CA CYS A 33 7.65 -4.67 -13.69
C CYS A 33 7.23 -3.34 -14.32
N GLU A 34 5.92 -3.16 -14.50
CA GLU A 34 5.31 -1.98 -15.10
C GLU A 34 4.22 -1.44 -14.18
N THR A 35 4.33 -0.16 -13.81
CA THR A 35 3.27 0.57 -13.12
C THR A 35 2.14 0.83 -14.10
N PHE A 36 0.91 0.49 -13.71
CA PHE A 36 -0.28 0.72 -14.54
C PHE A 36 -1.25 1.74 -13.94
N LEU A 37 -1.12 2.06 -12.64
CA LEU A 37 -2.00 2.99 -11.96
C LEU A 37 -1.30 3.65 -10.77
N THR A 38 -1.54 4.94 -10.59
CA THR A 38 -1.22 5.69 -9.37
C THR A 38 -2.51 6.21 -8.76
N VAL A 39 -2.71 5.99 -7.46
CA VAL A 39 -3.92 6.45 -6.77
C VAL A 39 -3.54 7.41 -5.66
N GLN A 40 -3.99 8.67 -5.78
CA GLN A 40 -3.88 9.62 -4.68
C GLN A 40 -5.00 9.35 -3.66
N MET A 41 -4.63 9.29 -2.38
CA MET A 41 -5.51 8.84 -1.30
C MET A 41 -5.61 9.91 -0.21
N LYS A 42 -6.73 9.91 0.51
CA LYS A 42 -6.84 10.64 1.78
C LYS A 42 -5.79 10.19 2.80
N GLU A 43 -5.63 11.03 3.84
CA GLU A 43 -4.66 10.85 4.93
C GLU A 43 -3.20 10.77 4.43
N CYS A 44 -2.85 11.68 3.52
CA CYS A 44 -1.51 11.94 3.04
C CYS A 44 -0.78 10.68 2.53
N ARG A 45 -1.46 9.98 1.61
CA ARG A 45 -0.96 8.73 1.01
C ARG A 45 -1.12 8.71 -0.50
N VAL A 46 -0.21 8.01 -1.16
CA VAL A 46 -0.31 7.67 -2.57
C VAL A 46 0.04 6.18 -2.75
N GLU A 47 -0.73 5.49 -3.59
CA GLU A 47 -0.52 4.09 -3.93
C GLU A 47 -0.05 3.97 -5.38
N HIS A 48 0.92 3.09 -5.62
CA HIS A 48 1.34 2.71 -6.97
C HIS A 48 1.04 1.23 -7.19
N HIS A 49 0.29 0.93 -8.24
CA HIS A 49 -0.07 -0.41 -8.64
C HIS A 49 0.71 -0.82 -9.87
N TYR A 50 1.32 -2.00 -9.80
CA TYR A 50 2.20 -2.50 -10.84
C TYR A 50 2.09 -4.01 -10.98
N SER A 51 2.42 -4.53 -12.14
CA SER A 51 2.52 -5.97 -12.42
C SER A 51 3.91 -6.31 -12.93
N CYS A 52 4.31 -7.57 -12.78
CA CYS A 52 5.64 -8.04 -13.16
C CYS A 52 5.52 -9.17 -14.17
N ALA A 53 6.23 -9.07 -15.30
CA ALA A 53 6.12 -10.03 -16.40
C ALA A 53 6.42 -11.48 -15.96
N ALA A 54 7.31 -11.65 -14.97
CA ALA A 54 7.70 -12.95 -14.44
C ALA A 54 6.66 -13.58 -13.49
N SER A 55 5.55 -12.91 -13.18
CA SER A 55 4.61 -13.33 -12.14
C SER A 55 3.17 -13.49 -12.63
N GLY A 56 2.98 -13.68 -13.93
CA GLY A 56 1.67 -13.96 -14.51
C GLY A 56 0.70 -12.80 -14.31
N SER A 57 -0.43 -13.08 -13.66
CA SER A 57 -1.52 -12.12 -13.42
C SER A 57 -1.48 -11.44 -12.06
N ASP A 58 -0.42 -11.67 -11.29
CA ASP A 58 -0.29 -11.07 -9.96
C ASP A 58 -0.13 -9.55 -10.05
N GLN A 59 -0.61 -8.89 -9.00
CA GLN A 59 -0.57 -7.44 -8.90
C GLN A 59 0.11 -7.03 -7.59
N TRP A 60 0.89 -5.97 -7.65
CA TRP A 60 1.52 -5.35 -6.50
C TRP A 60 0.92 -3.99 -6.22
N ARG A 61 1.06 -3.59 -4.96
CA ARG A 61 0.81 -2.24 -4.50
C ARG A 61 1.98 -1.80 -3.64
N ALA A 62 2.53 -0.63 -3.91
CA ALA A 62 3.41 0.09 -3.00
C ALA A 62 2.71 1.35 -2.47
N VAL A 63 2.75 1.57 -1.16
CA VAL A 63 2.12 2.71 -0.49
C VAL A 63 3.19 3.66 0.03
N TYR A 64 3.05 4.93 -0.33
CA TYR A 64 3.94 6.02 0.08
C TYR A 64 3.20 7.03 0.94
N VAL A 65 3.95 7.61 1.89
CA VAL A 65 3.63 8.83 2.64
C VAL A 65 4.76 9.84 2.42
N GLU A 66 4.68 11.03 3.01
CA GLU A 66 5.73 12.06 2.88
C GLU A 66 7.13 11.57 3.27
N GLN A 67 7.22 10.64 4.23
CA GLN A 67 8.49 10.09 4.71
C GLN A 67 9.04 8.96 3.81
N GLY A 68 8.30 8.52 2.79
CA GLY A 68 8.68 7.45 1.88
C GLY A 68 7.73 6.25 1.92
N PRO A 69 8.18 5.08 1.43
CA PRO A 69 7.33 3.90 1.34
C PRO A 69 7.08 3.29 2.72
N ILE A 70 5.84 2.89 2.99
CA ILE A 70 5.43 2.29 4.27
C ILE A 70 4.91 0.87 4.14
N PHE A 71 4.45 0.46 2.96
CA PHE A 71 3.81 -0.85 2.78
C PHE A 71 3.95 -1.34 1.35
N ILE A 72 4.20 -2.64 1.18
CA ILE A 72 4.11 -3.32 -0.12
C ILE A 72 3.26 -4.58 0.05
N SER A 73 2.34 -4.82 -0.88
CA SER A 73 1.54 -6.05 -0.92
C SER A 73 1.47 -6.64 -2.31
N ARG A 74 1.21 -7.95 -2.37
CA ARG A 74 0.99 -8.74 -3.58
C ARG A 74 -0.32 -9.50 -3.48
N ILE A 75 -1.11 -9.47 -4.54
CA ILE A 75 -2.35 -10.23 -4.72
C ILE A 75 -2.30 -11.01 -6.03
N ASP A 76 -3.13 -12.05 -6.16
CA ASP A 76 -3.38 -12.70 -7.44
C ASP A 76 -4.48 -11.97 -8.24
N ALA A 77 -4.92 -12.59 -9.36
CA ALA A 77 -5.96 -12.06 -10.22
C ALA A 77 -7.36 -11.99 -9.60
N GLN A 78 -7.60 -12.70 -8.50
CA GLN A 78 -8.89 -12.74 -7.81
C GLN A 78 -8.87 -11.91 -6.51
N ALA A 79 -7.85 -11.06 -6.38
CA ALA A 79 -7.56 -10.26 -5.20
C ALA A 79 -7.24 -11.07 -3.93
N GLN A 80 -6.90 -12.36 -4.06
CA GLN A 80 -6.42 -13.14 -2.93
C GLN A 80 -5.08 -12.58 -2.45
N TRP A 81 -4.94 -12.38 -1.14
CA TRP A 81 -3.70 -11.92 -0.55
C TRP A 81 -2.64 -13.00 -0.66
N LEU A 82 -1.46 -12.66 -1.21
CA LEU A 82 -0.34 -13.58 -1.35
C LEU A 82 0.79 -13.26 -0.38
N SER A 83 1.14 -11.98 -0.26
CA SER A 83 2.17 -11.54 0.67
C SER A 83 2.09 -10.04 0.97
N SER A 84 2.65 -9.63 2.11
CA SER A 84 2.84 -8.22 2.42
C SER A 84 4.06 -7.96 3.29
N ILE A 85 4.54 -6.71 3.24
CA ILE A 85 5.55 -6.19 4.15
C ILE A 85 5.13 -4.80 4.62
N ASP A 86 5.07 -4.64 5.94
CA ASP A 86 5.06 -3.33 6.60
C ASP A 86 6.50 -2.86 6.76
N ILE A 87 6.89 -1.83 6.03
CA ILE A 87 8.29 -1.39 5.91
C ILE A 87 8.77 -0.78 7.23
N ALA A 88 7.89 -0.08 7.94
CA ALA A 88 8.23 0.59 9.19
C ALA A 88 8.60 -0.40 10.30
N SER A 89 7.84 -1.49 10.41
CA SER A 89 8.07 -2.55 11.40
C SER A 89 8.93 -3.71 10.91
N GLY A 90 9.15 -3.81 9.59
CA GLY A 90 9.77 -4.98 8.96
C GLY A 90 8.91 -6.24 9.03
N ARG A 91 7.62 -6.11 9.35
CA ARG A 91 6.71 -7.26 9.49
C ARG A 91 6.30 -7.77 8.13
N GLU A 92 6.74 -8.98 7.82
CA GLU A 92 6.38 -9.71 6.60
C GLU A 92 5.34 -10.81 6.88
N THR A 93 4.40 -10.98 5.96
CA THR A 93 3.44 -12.09 5.93
C THR A 93 3.39 -12.72 4.55
N VAL A 94 3.26 -14.05 4.51
CA VAL A 94 3.04 -14.82 3.28
C VAL A 94 1.89 -15.79 3.50
N THR A 95 0.95 -15.83 2.56
CA THR A 95 -0.18 -16.76 2.60
C THR A 95 0.29 -18.20 2.44
N VAL A 96 -0.22 -19.09 3.29
CA VAL A 96 0.09 -20.52 3.29
C VAL A 96 -0.81 -21.20 2.25
N MET A 97 -0.20 -21.86 1.28
CA MET A 97 -0.89 -22.56 0.19
C MET A 97 -0.94 -24.08 0.43
N PRO A 98 -2.00 -24.78 -0.01
CA PRO A 98 -3.24 -24.23 -0.57
C PRO A 98 -4.09 -23.54 0.51
N VAL A 99 -4.87 -22.53 0.12
CA VAL A 99 -5.83 -21.88 1.03
C VAL A 99 -7.11 -22.70 1.15
N LYS A 100 -7.83 -22.54 2.27
CA LYS A 100 -9.10 -23.22 2.51
C LYS A 100 -10.23 -22.58 1.70
N ASP A 101 -10.28 -21.26 1.71
CA ASP A 101 -11.25 -20.46 0.96
C ASP A 101 -10.55 -19.17 0.46
N PRO A 102 -10.16 -19.11 -0.83
CA PRO A 102 -9.53 -17.93 -1.42
C PRO A 102 -10.55 -16.80 -1.55
N SER A 103 -10.09 -15.54 -1.51
CA SER A 103 -10.92 -14.43 -1.98
C SER A 103 -11.24 -14.58 -3.47
N ASP A 104 -12.46 -14.24 -3.86
CA ASP A 104 -12.94 -14.27 -5.24
C ASP A 104 -13.62 -12.95 -5.61
N VAL A 105 -12.83 -12.01 -6.13
CA VAL A 105 -13.33 -10.69 -6.56
C VAL A 105 -14.36 -10.80 -7.69
N THR A 106 -14.26 -11.81 -8.55
CA THR A 106 -15.21 -12.02 -9.65
C THR A 106 -16.57 -12.39 -9.07
N ALA A 107 -16.60 -13.39 -8.18
CA ALA A 107 -17.81 -13.82 -7.49
C ALA A 107 -18.41 -12.69 -6.64
N LEU A 108 -17.58 -11.89 -5.96
CA LEU A 108 -18.04 -10.70 -5.23
C LEU A 108 -18.75 -9.71 -6.15
N ILE A 109 -18.16 -9.37 -7.29
CA ILE A 109 -18.74 -8.40 -8.24
C ILE A 109 -20.06 -8.94 -8.80
N GLU A 110 -20.09 -10.21 -9.20
CA GLU A 110 -21.27 -10.86 -9.79
C GLU A 110 -22.41 -11.02 -8.80
N THR A 111 -22.13 -11.55 -7.61
CA THR A 111 -23.16 -11.97 -6.65
C THR A 111 -23.44 -10.92 -5.58
N GLY A 112 -22.47 -10.04 -5.30
CA GLY A 112 -22.52 -9.01 -4.27
C GLY A 112 -21.96 -9.44 -2.92
N GLN A 113 -21.47 -10.67 -2.76
CA GLN A 113 -20.82 -11.13 -1.53
C GLN A 113 -19.73 -12.15 -1.82
N ASP A 114 -18.67 -12.14 -1.02
CA ASP A 114 -17.62 -13.16 -1.01
C ASP A 114 -17.15 -13.39 0.43
N ALA A 115 -16.74 -14.62 0.74
CA ALA A 115 -16.16 -14.97 2.04
C ALA A 115 -14.79 -15.59 1.81
N PHE A 116 -13.91 -15.49 2.80
CA PHE A 116 -12.56 -16.03 2.69
C PHE A 116 -12.08 -16.60 4.01
N ASP A 117 -11.15 -17.55 3.93
CA ASP A 117 -10.57 -18.27 5.06
C ASP A 117 -9.22 -18.85 4.65
N PHE A 118 -8.16 -18.21 5.12
CA PHE A 118 -6.79 -18.61 4.80
C PHE A 118 -5.87 -18.47 6.01
N GLN A 119 -4.63 -18.93 5.84
CA GLN A 119 -3.59 -18.78 6.84
C GLN A 119 -2.45 -17.94 6.28
N GLN A 120 -1.83 -17.12 7.12
CA GLN A 120 -0.62 -16.39 6.82
C GLN A 120 0.49 -16.81 7.78
N ARG A 121 1.71 -16.90 7.25
CA ARG A 121 2.92 -17.17 8.02
C ARG A 121 3.76 -15.90 8.07
N ARG A 122 4.24 -15.58 9.27
CA ARG A 122 5.18 -14.46 9.52
C ARG A 122 6.63 -14.92 9.37
N ALA A 123 7.55 -13.96 9.29
CA ALA A 123 8.98 -14.22 9.17
C ALA A 123 9.55 -15.07 10.34
N ASP A 124 8.99 -14.95 11.54
CA ASP A 124 9.37 -15.74 12.73
C ASP A 124 8.82 -17.19 12.71
N GLY A 125 8.08 -17.56 11.66
CA GLY A 125 7.47 -18.87 11.49
C GLY A 125 6.11 -19.02 12.17
N SER A 126 5.63 -18.03 12.92
CA SER A 126 4.28 -18.05 13.48
C SER A 126 3.22 -18.01 12.37
N VAL A 127 2.10 -18.69 12.61
CA VAL A 127 0.98 -18.78 11.68
C VAL A 127 -0.27 -18.22 12.32
N GLU A 128 -0.98 -17.39 11.58
CA GLU A 128 -2.29 -16.85 11.93
C GLU A 128 -3.32 -17.20 10.87
N ARG A 129 -4.56 -17.43 11.30
CA ARG A 129 -5.71 -17.61 10.42
C ARG A 129 -6.38 -16.26 10.21
N VAL A 130 -6.75 -15.98 8.97
CA VAL A 130 -7.44 -14.77 8.54
C VAL A 130 -8.72 -15.21 7.83
N PHE A 131 -9.86 -14.73 8.31
CA PHE A 131 -11.15 -15.07 7.72
C PHE A 131 -12.15 -13.92 7.87
N GLY A 132 -13.12 -13.87 6.98
CA GLY A 132 -14.04 -12.74 6.90
C GLY A 132 -15.00 -12.84 5.74
N GLU A 133 -15.71 -11.74 5.52
CA GLU A 133 -16.58 -11.56 4.36
C GLU A 133 -16.53 -10.12 3.83
N ASP A 134 -16.78 -10.00 2.54
CA ASP A 134 -17.00 -8.75 1.81
C ASP A 134 -18.42 -8.74 1.25
N ARG A 135 -19.09 -7.59 1.31
CA ARG A 135 -20.42 -7.40 0.71
C ARG A 135 -20.52 -6.06 0.00
N ILE A 136 -20.94 -6.07 -1.27
CA ILE A 136 -21.28 -4.86 -2.01
C ILE A 136 -22.56 -4.25 -1.42
N VAL A 137 -22.47 -2.99 -0.98
CA VAL A 137 -23.59 -2.22 -0.43
C VAL A 137 -24.06 -1.11 -1.35
N GLU A 138 -23.25 -0.75 -2.34
CA GLU A 138 -23.57 0.28 -3.33
C GLU A 138 -22.80 0.00 -4.62
N ARG A 139 -23.49 0.02 -5.76
CA ARG A 139 -22.89 -0.25 -7.07
C ARG A 139 -22.73 1.04 -7.88
N ASN A 140 -21.70 1.11 -8.71
CA ASN A 140 -21.48 2.18 -9.69
C ASN A 140 -21.23 3.54 -9.04
N VAL A 141 -20.48 3.54 -7.94
CA VAL A 141 -19.96 4.76 -7.32
C VAL A 141 -18.87 5.30 -8.23
N LEU A 142 -19.05 6.53 -8.71
CA LEU A 142 -18.08 7.20 -9.58
C LEU A 142 -17.10 8.03 -8.74
N LEU A 143 -15.81 7.70 -8.77
CA LEU A 143 -14.74 8.47 -8.12
C LEU A 143 -13.67 8.78 -9.17
N ASP A 144 -13.44 10.07 -9.44
CA ASP A 144 -12.48 10.53 -10.45
C ASP A 144 -12.61 9.82 -11.82
N GLY A 145 -13.85 9.62 -12.27
CA GLY A 145 -14.13 8.92 -13.52
C GLY A 145 -14.09 7.38 -13.44
N GLU A 146 -13.58 6.80 -12.36
CA GLU A 146 -13.60 5.35 -12.12
C GLU A 146 -14.93 4.88 -11.55
N LEU A 147 -15.53 3.88 -12.20
CA LEU A 147 -16.72 3.20 -11.70
C LEU A 147 -16.31 2.08 -10.74
N LEU A 148 -16.78 2.19 -9.50
CA LEU A 148 -16.45 1.28 -8.41
C LEU A 148 -17.73 0.74 -7.76
N HIS A 149 -17.62 -0.36 -7.01
CA HIS A 149 -18.65 -0.81 -6.08
C HIS A 149 -18.15 -0.64 -4.66
N ARG A 150 -18.92 0.06 -3.82
CA ARG A 150 -18.58 0.20 -2.41
C ARG A 150 -18.97 -1.06 -1.65
N THR A 151 -18.03 -1.61 -0.89
CA THR A 151 -18.21 -2.79 -0.05
C THR A 151 -18.30 -2.41 1.42
N VAL A 152 -18.78 -3.35 2.24
CA VAL A 152 -18.47 -3.42 3.67
C VAL A 152 -17.81 -4.75 3.95
N PHE A 153 -16.90 -4.77 4.91
CA PHE A 153 -16.13 -5.96 5.24
C PHE A 153 -15.95 -6.12 6.75
N GLU A 154 -15.72 -7.35 7.17
CA GLU A 154 -15.26 -7.72 8.51
C GLU A 154 -14.24 -8.85 8.39
N VAL A 155 -13.08 -8.68 9.04
CA VAL A 155 -11.97 -9.61 9.05
C VAL A 155 -11.59 -9.91 10.49
N THR A 156 -11.35 -11.19 10.78
CA THR A 156 -10.82 -11.63 12.06
C THR A 156 -9.47 -12.33 11.87
N TYR A 157 -8.54 -12.02 12.76
CA TYR A 157 -7.23 -12.65 12.87
C TYR A 157 -7.20 -13.54 14.10
N GLN A 158 -6.80 -14.80 13.93
CA GLN A 158 -6.68 -15.77 15.02
C GLN A 158 -5.30 -16.42 15.05
N ARG A 159 -4.77 -16.67 16.25
CA ARG A 159 -3.57 -17.49 16.44
C ARG A 159 -3.88 -18.97 16.15
N ALA A 160 -2.82 -19.76 16.02
CA ALA A 160 -2.92 -21.21 15.84
C ALA A 160 -3.68 -21.93 16.98
N ASP A 161 -3.71 -21.37 18.19
CA ASP A 161 -4.47 -21.92 19.34
C ASP A 161 -5.96 -21.50 19.36
N GLY A 162 -6.41 -20.73 18.36
CA GLY A 162 -7.78 -20.24 18.24
C GLY A 162 -8.05 -18.94 19.00
N SER A 163 -7.07 -18.40 19.75
CA SER A 163 -7.21 -17.08 20.38
C SER A 163 -7.26 -15.97 19.34
N GLU A 164 -8.18 -15.01 19.54
CA GLU A 164 -8.26 -13.82 18.69
C GLU A 164 -7.03 -12.93 18.87
N ILE A 165 -6.52 -12.42 17.76
CA ILE A 165 -5.46 -11.42 17.68
C ILE A 165 -6.09 -10.03 17.55
N GLY A 166 -7.09 -9.93 16.68
CA GLY A 166 -7.80 -8.69 16.44
C GLY A 166 -8.79 -8.79 15.28
N THR A 167 -9.49 -7.69 15.08
CA THR A 167 -10.49 -7.52 14.02
C THR A 167 -10.20 -6.28 13.19
N TYR A 168 -10.66 -6.32 11.96
CA TYR A 168 -10.58 -5.22 11.03
C TYR A 168 -11.89 -5.15 10.25
N SER A 169 -12.60 -4.02 10.32
CA SER A 169 -13.89 -3.85 9.65
C SER A 169 -14.00 -2.47 9.04
N GLY A 170 -14.86 -2.33 8.03
CA GLY A 170 -14.98 -1.05 7.34
C GLY A 170 -15.74 -1.12 6.02
N SER A 171 -15.36 -0.21 5.13
CA SER A 171 -15.89 -0.06 3.78
C SER A 171 -14.74 0.24 2.82
N GLU A 172 -14.67 -0.51 1.73
CA GLU A 172 -13.69 -0.37 0.65
C GLU A 172 -14.41 -0.15 -0.68
N TYR A 173 -13.64 -0.03 -1.76
CA TYR A 173 -14.16 0.07 -3.11
C TYR A 173 -13.54 -1.03 -3.98
N VAL A 174 -14.37 -1.91 -4.54
CA VAL A 174 -13.93 -2.92 -5.50
C VAL A 174 -14.10 -2.38 -6.92
N SER A 175 -13.09 -2.63 -7.76
CA SER A 175 -13.06 -2.23 -9.16
C SER A 175 -13.14 -3.44 -10.07
N ASP A 176 -14.09 -3.41 -11.00
CA ASP A 176 -14.17 -4.37 -12.10
C ASP A 176 -12.98 -4.20 -13.07
N THR A 177 -12.67 -2.95 -13.44
CA THR A 177 -11.54 -2.62 -14.32
C THR A 177 -10.20 -3.20 -13.84
N HIS A 178 -9.91 -3.05 -12.55
CA HIS A 178 -8.63 -3.42 -11.96
C HIS A 178 -8.65 -4.78 -11.25
N GLN A 179 -9.83 -5.41 -11.12
CA GLN A 179 -10.04 -6.68 -10.40
C GLN A 179 -9.40 -6.67 -9.00
N ARG A 180 -9.62 -5.58 -8.25
CA ARG A 180 -9.02 -5.37 -6.93
C ARG A 180 -9.82 -4.43 -6.05
N PHE A 181 -9.44 -4.39 -4.77
CA PHE A 181 -9.94 -3.44 -3.79
C PHE A 181 -9.02 -2.22 -3.68
N PHE A 182 -9.64 -1.05 -3.57
CA PHE A 182 -9.06 0.21 -3.11
C PHE A 182 -9.58 0.49 -1.70
N ALA A 183 -8.70 1.02 -0.86
CA ALA A 183 -9.04 1.28 0.53
C ALA A 183 -10.22 2.27 0.66
N GLY A 184 -10.84 2.30 1.83
CA GLY A 184 -11.85 3.30 2.17
C GLY A 184 -11.74 3.67 3.64
N ARG A 185 -12.82 3.49 4.39
CA ARG A 185 -12.84 3.79 5.83
C ARG A 185 -12.85 2.51 6.62
N GLY A 186 -12.20 2.50 7.77
CA GLY A 186 -12.24 1.31 8.61
C GLY A 186 -11.80 1.56 10.04
N THR A 187 -12.02 0.54 10.86
CA THR A 187 -11.57 0.46 12.23
C THR A 187 -10.87 -0.88 12.42
N SER A 188 -9.71 -0.83 13.06
CA SER A 188 -8.99 -2.02 13.51
C SER A 188 -8.97 -2.06 15.03
N VAL A 189 -9.14 -3.25 15.59
CA VAL A 189 -9.01 -3.52 17.02
C VAL A 189 -7.99 -4.63 17.18
N PHE A 190 -6.79 -4.29 17.64
CA PHE A 190 -5.71 -5.25 17.87
C PHE A 190 -5.18 -5.05 19.29
N ASP A 191 -5.04 -6.15 20.04
CA ASP A 191 -4.59 -6.12 21.43
C ASP A 191 -5.38 -5.12 22.32
N GLY A 192 -6.67 -4.97 22.05
CA GLY A 192 -7.57 -4.05 22.76
C GLY A 192 -7.43 -2.56 22.38
N VAL A 193 -6.53 -2.24 21.44
CA VAL A 193 -6.34 -0.89 20.92
C VAL A 193 -7.17 -0.70 19.65
N SER A 194 -8.13 0.22 19.72
CA SER A 194 -8.94 0.63 18.57
C SER A 194 -8.25 1.77 17.81
N SER A 195 -8.20 1.66 16.48
CA SER A 195 -7.73 2.71 15.58
C SER A 195 -8.66 2.83 14.38
N SER A 196 -8.95 4.05 13.94
CA SER A 196 -9.80 4.32 12.78
C SER A 196 -9.04 5.10 11.72
N PHE A 197 -9.41 4.93 10.45
CA PHE A 197 -8.82 5.70 9.34
C PHE A 197 -9.85 5.99 8.24
N ASP A 198 -9.54 6.99 7.42
CA ASP A 198 -10.16 7.31 6.14
C ASP A 198 -9.09 7.36 5.04
N ARG A 199 -9.02 6.29 4.27
CA ARG A 199 -8.18 6.07 3.09
C ARG A 199 -9.06 6.03 1.84
N THR A 200 -10.03 6.93 1.71
CA THR A 200 -10.82 6.99 0.48
C THR A 200 -9.93 7.45 -0.69
N PRO A 201 -9.96 6.79 -1.86
CA PRO A 201 -9.23 7.25 -3.05
C PRO A 201 -9.78 8.60 -3.52
N GLN A 202 -8.92 9.45 -4.07
CA GLN A 202 -9.26 10.80 -4.51
C GLN A 202 -9.02 10.99 -6.01
N GLU A 203 -7.90 10.49 -6.54
CA GLU A 203 -7.59 10.54 -7.97
C GLU A 203 -7.02 9.20 -8.46
N PHE A 204 -7.38 8.80 -9.67
CA PHE A 204 -6.88 7.62 -10.37
C PHE A 204 -6.11 8.07 -11.60
N ILE A 205 -4.78 7.98 -11.52
CA ILE A 205 -3.87 8.57 -12.50
C ILE A 205 -3.20 7.45 -13.31
N TYR A 206 -3.37 7.51 -14.62
CA TYR A 206 -2.93 6.52 -15.60
C TYR A 206 -1.64 6.94 -16.33
N PRO A 207 -0.95 5.99 -16.99
CA PRO A 207 0.24 6.30 -17.78
C PRO A 207 0.00 7.42 -18.81
N GLY A 208 0.85 8.45 -18.74
CA GLY A 208 0.77 9.62 -19.61
C GLY A 208 0.00 10.81 -19.01
N GLU A 209 -0.69 10.61 -17.89
CA GLU A 209 -1.37 11.69 -17.18
C GLU A 209 -0.44 12.41 -16.18
N PRO A 210 -0.66 13.72 -15.94
CA PRO A 210 0.10 14.46 -14.93
C PRO A 210 -0.02 13.82 -13.54
N GLY A 211 1.11 13.68 -12.84
CA GLY A 211 1.15 13.07 -11.50
C GLY A 211 1.30 11.56 -11.51
N PHE A 212 1.27 10.90 -12.67
CA PHE A 212 1.53 9.46 -12.76
C PHE A 212 2.89 9.13 -12.15
N ALA A 213 2.91 8.10 -11.30
CA ALA A 213 4.06 7.66 -10.52
C ALA A 213 4.62 8.70 -9.52
N SER A 214 3.96 9.83 -9.24
CA SER A 214 4.42 10.75 -8.19
C SER A 214 4.41 10.07 -6.81
N VAL A 215 5.54 10.09 -6.10
CA VAL A 215 5.59 9.58 -4.71
C VAL A 215 5.12 10.62 -3.68
N THR A 216 4.77 11.83 -4.13
CA THR A 216 4.29 12.90 -3.26
C THR A 216 2.78 12.75 -3.06
N PRO A 217 2.31 12.44 -1.85
CA PRO A 217 0.88 12.51 -1.54
C PRO A 217 0.41 13.97 -1.50
N VAL A 218 -0.82 14.23 -1.94
CA VAL A 218 -1.34 15.62 -2.03
C VAL A 218 -2.62 15.88 -1.24
N TYR A 219 -3.29 14.85 -0.73
CA TYR A 219 -4.54 14.99 0.02
C TYR A 219 -4.34 14.80 1.52
N ASP A 220 -4.93 15.68 2.33
CA ASP A 220 -4.86 15.70 3.80
C ASP A 220 -3.43 15.78 4.39
N CYS A 221 -2.42 16.13 3.58
CA CYS A 221 -1.07 16.38 4.04
C CYS A 221 -1.02 17.65 4.90
N GLY A 222 -0.61 17.51 6.16
CA GLY A 222 -0.62 18.58 7.16
C GLY A 222 -1.74 18.49 8.23
N MET A 223 -2.71 17.59 8.08
CA MET A 223 -3.75 17.36 9.10
C MET A 223 -3.29 16.43 10.26
N MET A 224 -2.14 15.76 10.11
CA MET A 224 -1.57 14.81 11.10
C MET A 224 -1.03 15.45 12.40
N MET A 225 -1.25 16.74 12.62
CA MET A 225 -0.86 17.45 13.86
C MET A 225 -2.01 17.60 14.88
N SER A 226 -3.20 17.04 14.65
CA SER A 226 -4.38 17.26 15.53
C SER A 226 -4.91 16.04 16.30
N ALA A 227 -4.25 14.88 16.29
CA ALA A 227 -4.69 13.71 17.07
C ALA A 227 -3.95 13.49 18.41
N LEU A 228 -3.05 14.42 18.79
CA LEU A 228 -2.43 14.47 20.12
C LEU A 228 -2.85 15.77 20.81
N ARG A 229 -4.06 15.78 21.39
CA ARG A 229 -4.45 16.68 22.47
C ARG A 229 -5.28 15.94 23.50
#